data_AF-A0A833S8W5-F1
#
_entry.id   AF-A0A833S8W5-F1
#
_cell.length_a   1.000
_cell.length_b   1.000
_cell.length_c   1.000
_cell.angle_alpha   90.00
_cell.angle_beta   90.00
_cell.angle_gamma   90.00
#
_symmetry.space_group_name_H-M   'P 1'
#
loop_
_entity.id
_entity.type
_entity.pdbx_description
1 polymer ?
#
loop_
_entity_poly.entity_id
_entity_poly.type
_entity_poly.pdbx_seq_one_letter_code
_entity_poly.pdbx_strand_id
1 'polypeptide(L)'
;MPATMWLKSVTVEVRRQAVTMGVEWSDDQIYHESASHLDSEAKRWFATGTESVSPKEESITTLAEMLHAKYMTQRTDPNALLEGMSSSEGATHVRGHRPQTRDEAMRLAIPHVDDYGEGYSVELETVMAR
;
A
#
# COMPACT_ATOMS: atom_id res chain seq x y z
N MET A 1 5.92 -1.17 5.85
CA MET A 1 7.27 -0.57 5.79
C MET A 1 7.38 0.27 4.52
N PRO A 2 7.86 1.53 4.55
CA PRO A 2 8.07 2.33 3.33
C PRO A 2 9.09 1.69 2.36
N ALA A 3 8.93 1.85 1.05
CA ALA A 3 9.84 1.27 0.04
C ALA A 3 11.31 1.68 0.24
N THR A 4 11.55 2.92 0.69
CA THR A 4 12.89 3.42 1.03
C THR A 4 13.50 2.74 2.26
N MET A 5 12.68 2.32 3.22
CA MET A 5 13.11 1.57 4.40
C MET A 5 13.38 0.10 4.04
N TRP A 6 12.57 -0.48 3.15
CA TRP A 6 12.79 -1.80 2.59
C TRP A 6 14.10 -1.89 1.80
N LEU A 7 14.36 -0.93 0.90
CA LEU A 7 15.61 -0.84 0.14
C LEU A 7 16.86 -0.85 1.03
N LYS A 8 16.83 -0.06 2.11
CA LYS A 8 17.92 -0.05 3.11
C LYS A 8 18.12 -1.42 3.74
N SER A 9 17.04 -2.13 4.05
CA SER A 9 17.11 -3.50 4.60
C SER A 9 17.76 -4.47 3.62
N VAL A 10 17.40 -4.41 2.34
CA VAL A 10 18.01 -5.26 1.29
C VAL A 10 19.49 -4.94 1.14
N THR A 11 19.87 -3.66 1.12
CA THR A 11 21.29 -3.25 1.06
C THR A 11 22.09 -3.79 2.27
N VAL A 12 21.52 -3.72 3.47
CA VAL A 12 22.16 -4.25 4.69
C VAL A 12 22.31 -5.76 4.62
N GLU A 13 21.28 -6.49 4.17
CA GLU A 13 21.30 -7.94 4.06
C GLU A 13 22.35 -8.41 3.02
N VAL A 14 22.37 -7.81 1.83
CA VAL A 14 23.37 -8.11 0.79
C VAL A 14 24.79 -7.88 1.32
N ARG A 15 25.04 -6.75 1.99
CA ARG A 15 26.34 -6.48 2.62
C ARG A 15 26.69 -7.51 3.69
N ARG A 16 25.73 -7.92 4.53
CA ARG A 16 25.96 -8.93 5.56
C ARG A 16 26.40 -10.25 4.93
N GLN A 17 25.75 -10.69 3.87
CA GLN A 17 26.06 -11.94 3.19
C GLN A 17 27.42 -11.88 2.48
N ALA A 18 27.76 -10.75 1.87
CA ALA A 18 29.09 -10.54 1.28
C ALA A 18 30.19 -10.67 2.35
N VAL A 19 30.03 -10.04 3.53
CA VAL A 19 31.02 -10.08 4.61
C VAL A 19 31.09 -11.45 5.29
N THR A 20 29.95 -12.12 5.48
CA THR A 20 29.88 -13.35 6.28
C THR A 20 30.15 -14.60 5.44
N MET A 21 29.69 -14.62 4.20
CA MET A 21 29.69 -15.80 3.33
C MET A 21 30.54 -15.61 2.07
N GLY A 22 31.09 -14.41 1.83
CA GLY A 22 31.87 -14.11 0.62
C GLY A 22 31.04 -14.12 -0.66
N VAL A 23 29.71 -14.02 -0.56
CA VAL A 23 28.81 -14.05 -1.71
C VAL A 23 28.73 -12.66 -2.34
N GLU A 24 29.12 -12.56 -3.60
CA GLU A 24 28.81 -11.40 -4.43
C GLU A 24 27.49 -11.64 -5.16
N TRP A 25 26.59 -10.67 -5.07
CA TRP A 25 25.30 -10.69 -5.71
C TRP A 25 25.31 -9.73 -6.90
N SER A 26 24.81 -10.17 -8.05
CA SER A 26 24.55 -9.27 -9.19
C SER A 26 23.18 -8.60 -9.07
N ASP A 27 22.99 -7.47 -9.77
CA ASP A 27 21.74 -6.70 -9.72
C ASP A 27 20.51 -7.53 -10.13
N ASP A 28 20.65 -8.41 -11.12
CA ASP A 28 19.59 -9.32 -11.56
C ASP A 28 19.27 -10.39 -10.51
N GLN A 29 20.27 -10.91 -9.79
CA GLN A 29 20.04 -11.88 -8.72
C GLN A 29 19.32 -11.23 -7.54
N ILE A 30 19.74 -10.01 -7.15
CA ILE A 30 19.08 -9.25 -6.08
C ILE A 30 17.64 -8.93 -6.49
N TYR A 31 17.38 -8.59 -7.75
CA TYR A 31 16.04 -8.34 -8.28
C TYR A 31 15.14 -9.56 -8.13
N HIS A 32 15.57 -10.72 -8.64
CA HIS A 32 14.77 -11.95 -8.60
C HIS A 32 14.55 -12.46 -7.17
N GLU A 33 15.58 -12.41 -6.32
CA GLU A 33 15.46 -12.85 -4.93
C GLU A 33 14.54 -11.91 -4.13
N SER A 34 14.67 -10.60 -4.34
CA SER A 34 13.79 -9.62 -3.71
C SER A 34 12.34 -9.76 -4.18
N ALA A 35 12.13 -10.06 -5.46
CA ALA A 35 10.82 -10.33 -6.03
C ALA A 35 10.19 -11.63 -5.47
N SER A 36 11.00 -12.67 -5.24
CA SER A 36 10.55 -13.95 -4.67
C SER A 36 9.99 -13.79 -3.24
N HIS A 37 10.57 -12.83 -2.49
CA HIS A 37 10.19 -12.44 -1.13
C HIS A 37 9.01 -11.47 -1.04
N LEU A 38 8.45 -11.01 -2.16
CA LEU A 38 7.17 -10.30 -2.13
C LEU A 38 6.07 -11.24 -1.61
N ASP A 39 5.18 -10.70 -0.78
CA ASP A 39 4.07 -11.47 -0.22
C ASP A 39 2.71 -11.02 -0.77
N SER A 40 1.73 -11.92 -0.69
CA SER A 40 0.30 -11.62 -0.82
C SER A 40 -0.06 -10.83 -2.09
N GLU A 41 -0.47 -9.56 -1.93
CA GLU A 41 -0.94 -8.70 -3.01
C GLU A 41 0.19 -8.12 -3.86
N ALA A 42 1.38 -7.90 -3.28
CA ALA A 42 2.55 -7.44 -4.02
C ALA A 42 3.01 -8.52 -5.00
N LYS A 43 3.07 -9.78 -4.53
CA LYS A 43 3.44 -10.93 -5.35
C LYS A 43 2.47 -11.18 -6.50
N ARG A 44 1.15 -11.14 -6.21
CA ARG A 44 0.11 -11.30 -7.24
C ARG A 44 0.19 -10.20 -8.28
N TRP A 45 0.30 -8.95 -7.87
CA TRP A 45 0.44 -7.84 -8.80
C TRP A 45 1.70 -7.97 -9.66
N PHE A 46 2.85 -8.25 -9.04
CA PHE A 46 4.12 -8.40 -9.75
C PHE A 46 4.08 -9.54 -10.78
N ALA A 47 3.49 -10.69 -10.42
CA ALA A 47 3.34 -11.82 -11.35
C ALA A 47 2.34 -11.57 -12.49
N THR A 48 1.38 -10.65 -12.29
CA THR A 48 0.35 -10.31 -13.30
C THR A 48 0.76 -9.07 -14.11
N GLY A 49 1.81 -8.36 -13.69
CA GLY A 49 2.29 -7.15 -14.33
C GLY A 49 2.64 -7.42 -15.78
N THR A 50 1.94 -6.75 -16.70
CA THR A 50 2.23 -6.76 -18.14
C THR A 50 3.52 -6.02 -18.49
N GLU A 51 4.17 -5.40 -17.51
CA GLU A 51 5.50 -4.79 -17.62
C GLU A 51 6.56 -5.86 -17.39
N SER A 52 6.86 -6.63 -18.43
CA SER A 52 8.11 -7.39 -18.46
C SER A 52 9.25 -6.37 -18.40
N VAL A 53 9.95 -6.29 -17.28
CA VAL A 53 11.19 -5.53 -17.18
C VAL A 53 12.19 -6.16 -18.15
N SER A 54 12.86 -5.33 -18.94
CA SER A 54 13.94 -5.82 -19.80
C SER A 54 15.06 -6.39 -18.91
N PRO A 55 15.70 -7.52 -19.27
CA PRO A 55 16.77 -8.11 -18.45
C PRO A 55 17.93 -7.16 -18.12
N LYS A 56 18.10 -6.09 -18.90
CA LYS A 56 19.13 -5.05 -18.68
C LYS A 56 18.73 -3.99 -17.66
N GLU A 57 17.46 -3.93 -17.32
CA GLU A 57 16.85 -2.98 -16.38
C GLU A 57 16.46 -3.67 -15.07
N GLU A 58 16.68 -4.98 -14.94
CA GLU A 58 16.44 -5.75 -13.72
C GLU A 58 17.41 -5.34 -12.62
N SER A 59 16.93 -4.50 -11.72
CA SER A 59 17.67 -4.03 -10.56
C SER A 59 16.73 -3.82 -9.38
N ILE A 60 17.30 -3.81 -8.18
CA ILE A 60 16.54 -3.53 -6.95
C ILE A 60 15.88 -2.13 -6.98
N THR A 61 16.49 -1.18 -7.68
CA THR A 61 15.95 0.17 -7.87
C THR A 61 14.69 0.13 -8.72
N THR A 62 14.73 -0.58 -9.86
CA THR A 62 13.57 -0.77 -10.75
C THR A 62 12.42 -1.44 -10.01
N LEU A 63 12.70 -2.50 -9.24
CA LEU A 63 11.69 -3.17 -8.42
C LEU A 63 11.06 -2.21 -7.39
N ALA A 64 11.88 -1.37 -6.74
CA ALA A 64 11.38 -0.38 -5.80
C ALA A 64 10.55 0.72 -6.46
N GLU A 65 10.93 1.18 -7.65
CA GLU A 65 10.17 2.14 -8.45
C GLU A 65 8.81 1.58 -8.86
N MET A 66 8.78 0.33 -9.35
CA MET A 66 7.54 -0.37 -9.69
C MET A 66 6.61 -0.50 -8.48
N LEU A 67 7.12 -0.98 -7.34
CA LEU A 67 6.33 -1.09 -6.11
C LEU A 67 5.86 0.28 -5.62
N HIS A 68 6.72 1.30 -5.70
CA HIS A 68 6.36 2.66 -5.34
C HIS A 68 5.26 3.21 -6.25
N ALA A 69 5.34 3.01 -7.56
CA ALA A 69 4.31 3.42 -8.52
C ALA A 69 2.97 2.72 -8.25
N LYS A 70 2.98 1.39 -8.02
CA LYS A 70 1.78 0.61 -7.66
C LYS A 70 1.12 1.18 -6.39
N TYR A 71 1.89 1.26 -5.31
CA TYR A 71 1.35 1.63 -4.02
C TYR A 71 1.08 3.12 -3.89
N MET A 72 1.76 4.00 -4.63
CA MET A 72 1.39 5.42 -4.71
C MET A 72 0.09 5.60 -5.49
N THR A 73 -0.06 4.92 -6.63
CA THR A 73 -1.31 4.95 -7.40
C THR A 73 -2.48 4.45 -6.54
N GLN A 74 -2.34 3.29 -5.90
CA GLN A 74 -3.35 2.77 -4.97
C GLN A 74 -3.59 3.72 -3.79
N ARG A 75 -2.55 4.42 -3.32
CA ARG A 75 -2.69 5.40 -2.25
C ARG A 75 -3.38 6.68 -2.68
N THR A 76 -3.36 7.06 -3.95
CA THR A 76 -4.02 8.29 -4.45
C THR A 76 -5.34 8.02 -5.15
N ASP A 77 -5.60 6.77 -5.53
CA ASP A 77 -6.80 6.34 -6.23
C ASP A 77 -8.04 6.36 -5.30
N PRO A 78 -9.09 7.13 -5.63
CA PRO A 78 -10.35 7.11 -4.89
C PRO A 78 -11.03 5.74 -4.93
N ASN A 79 -10.91 4.94 -6.01
CA ASN A 79 -11.54 3.62 -6.06
C ASN A 79 -10.91 2.63 -5.09
N ALA A 80 -9.58 2.65 -4.97
CA ALA A 80 -8.86 1.86 -3.97
C ALA A 80 -9.32 2.16 -2.52
N LEU A 81 -9.70 3.41 -2.21
CA LEU A 81 -10.32 3.73 -0.92
C LEU A 81 -11.70 3.08 -0.79
N LEU A 82 -12.55 3.20 -1.82
CA LEU A 82 -13.93 2.69 -1.81
C LEU A 82 -13.99 1.16 -1.70
N GLU A 83 -13.09 0.45 -2.35
CA GLU A 83 -12.98 -1.02 -2.25
C GLU A 83 -12.52 -1.47 -0.86
N GLY A 84 -11.78 -0.62 -0.13
CA GLY A 84 -11.34 -0.87 1.24
C GLY A 84 -12.34 -0.47 2.32
N MET A 85 -13.46 0.17 1.98
CA MET A 85 -14.47 0.58 2.97
C MET A 85 -15.25 -0.62 3.49
N SER A 86 -15.35 -0.74 4.82
CA SER A 86 -16.15 -1.81 5.45
C SER A 86 -17.65 -1.60 5.29
N SER A 87 -18.12 -0.35 5.10
CA SER A 87 -19.54 -0.02 4.86
C SER A 87 -19.83 0.09 3.36
N SER A 88 -20.64 -0.82 2.84
CA SER A 88 -21.11 -0.81 1.45
C SER A 88 -22.00 0.41 1.14
N GLU A 89 -22.81 0.84 2.12
CA GLU A 89 -23.67 2.03 1.99
C GLU A 89 -22.83 3.31 1.94
N GLY A 90 -21.85 3.45 2.84
CA GLY A 90 -20.89 4.55 2.82
C GLY A 90 -20.10 4.59 1.52
N ALA A 91 -19.64 3.43 1.02
CA ALA A 91 -18.94 3.35 -0.26
C ALA A 91 -19.83 3.76 -1.44
N THR A 92 -21.11 3.40 -1.41
CA THR A 92 -22.09 3.78 -2.45
C THR A 92 -22.37 5.28 -2.42
N HIS A 93 -22.49 5.87 -1.24
CA HIS A 93 -22.65 7.31 -1.07
C HIS A 93 -21.45 8.07 -1.66
N VAL A 94 -20.22 7.74 -1.23
CA VAL A 94 -19.01 8.39 -1.75
C VAL A 94 -18.88 8.19 -3.26
N ARG A 95 -19.19 6.99 -3.78
CA ARG A 95 -19.20 6.73 -5.23
C ARG A 95 -20.19 7.60 -6.00
N GLY A 96 -21.36 7.92 -5.41
CA GLY A 96 -22.36 8.80 -6.00
C GLY A 96 -21.85 10.23 -6.25
N HIS A 97 -20.91 10.69 -5.43
CA HIS A 97 -20.27 12.00 -5.55
C HIS A 97 -19.12 12.03 -6.57
N ARG A 98 -18.74 10.88 -7.15
CA ARG A 98 -17.70 10.74 -8.20
C ARG A 98 -16.39 11.51 -7.87
N PRO A 99 -15.78 11.25 -6.70
CA PRO A 99 -14.55 11.93 -6.31
C PRO A 99 -13.45 11.68 -7.34
N GLN A 100 -12.71 12.74 -7.67
CA GLN A 100 -11.58 12.67 -8.61
C GLN A 100 -10.27 12.36 -7.90
N THR A 101 -10.22 12.53 -6.57
CA THR A 101 -9.04 12.29 -5.74
C THR A 101 -9.40 11.50 -4.50
N ARG A 102 -8.45 10.76 -3.94
CA ARG A 102 -8.65 10.09 -2.65
C ARG A 102 -8.99 11.08 -1.52
N ASP A 103 -8.39 12.27 -1.50
CA ASP A 103 -8.68 13.26 -0.44
C ASP A 103 -10.14 13.73 -0.49
N GLU A 104 -10.69 13.91 -1.69
CA GLU A 104 -12.11 14.19 -1.89
C GLU A 104 -12.98 13.01 -1.42
N ALA A 105 -12.60 11.78 -1.79
CA ALA A 105 -13.29 10.57 -1.34
C ALA A 105 -13.25 10.40 0.20
N MET A 106 -12.12 10.70 0.84
CA MET A 106 -12.00 10.67 2.31
C MET A 106 -12.87 11.73 2.97
N ARG A 107 -12.90 12.95 2.45
CA ARG A 107 -13.80 14.01 2.94
C ARG A 107 -15.27 13.64 2.84
N LEU A 108 -15.66 12.88 1.82
CA LEU A 108 -17.03 12.38 1.64
C LEU A 108 -17.34 11.14 2.48
N ALA A 109 -16.31 10.42 2.97
CA ALA A 109 -16.46 9.26 3.84
C ALA A 109 -16.61 9.66 5.32
N ILE A 110 -16.00 10.78 5.75
CA ILE A 110 -16.04 11.30 7.13
C ILE A 110 -17.46 11.61 7.66
N PRO A 111 -18.43 12.12 6.87
CA PRO A 111 -19.79 12.42 7.35
C PRO A 111 -20.60 11.19 7.77
N HIS A 112 -20.17 9.97 7.45
CA HIS A 112 -20.89 8.73 7.78
C HIS A 112 -20.35 7.99 9.01
N VAL A 113 -19.37 8.57 9.73
CA VAL A 113 -18.94 8.03 11.03
C VAL A 113 -19.91 8.40 12.15
N ASP A 114 -20.80 9.38 11.95
CA ASP A 114 -21.65 9.92 13.03
C ASP A 114 -23.17 9.78 12.85
N ASP A 115 -23.69 9.09 11.83
CA ASP A 115 -25.17 9.04 11.64
C ASP A 115 -25.80 7.65 11.54
N TYR A 116 -25.06 6.58 11.83
CA TYR A 116 -25.67 5.27 12.11
C TYR A 116 -24.86 4.50 13.16
N GLY A 117 -24.75 5.09 14.36
CA GLY A 117 -24.47 4.37 15.59
C GLY A 117 -25.79 3.97 16.24
N GLU A 118 -26.13 2.69 16.09
CA GLU A 118 -27.13 1.87 16.79
C GLU A 118 -27.86 2.53 17.97
N GLY A 119 -29.18 2.32 18.04
CA GLY A 119 -29.99 2.72 19.19
C GLY A 119 -29.40 2.24 20.51
N TYR A 120 -28.64 3.10 21.17
CA TYR A 120 -28.48 3.17 22.61
C TYR A 120 -28.02 4.59 22.96
N SER A 121 -28.97 5.40 23.39
CA SER A 121 -28.71 6.69 24.00
C SER A 121 -27.85 6.51 25.25
N VAL A 122 -26.59 6.94 25.21
CA VAL A 122 -25.90 7.33 26.44
C VAL A 122 -25.34 8.73 26.22
N GLU A 123 -25.91 9.62 27.02
CA GLU A 123 -25.84 11.06 27.04
C GLU A 123 -24.41 11.56 27.27
N LEU A 124 -23.86 12.27 26.28
CA LEU A 124 -22.52 12.87 26.31
C LEU A 124 -22.35 13.95 27.42
N GLU A 125 -23.43 14.37 28.07
CA GLU A 125 -23.41 15.40 29.12
C GLU A 125 -23.03 14.85 30.51
N THR A 126 -23.10 13.53 30.75
CA THR A 126 -22.83 12.96 32.10
C THR A 126 -21.33 12.75 32.39
N VAL A 127 -20.45 12.68 31.38
CA VAL A 127 -19.01 12.36 31.60
C VAL A 127 -18.13 13.62 31.74
N MET A 128 -18.63 14.80 31.39
CA MET A 128 -17.87 16.06 31.56
C MET A 128 -18.27 16.88 32.79
N ALA A 129 -19.26 16.43 33.57
CA ALA A 129 -19.61 17.04 34.84
C ALA A 129 -18.99 16.27 36.03
N ARG A 130 -17.74 16.65 36.32
CA ARG A 130 -16.99 16.55 37.59
C ARG A 130 -15.93 15.46 37.73
#